data_AF-C6T0T8-F1
#
_entry.id   AF-C6T0T8-F1
#
_cell.length_a   1.000
_cell.length_b   1.000
_cell.length_c   1.000
_cell.angle_alpha   90.00
_cell.angle_beta   90.00
_cell.angle_gamma   90.00
#
_symmetry.space_group_name_H-M   'P 1'
#
loop_
_entity.id
_entity.type
_entity.pdbx_description
1 polymer ?
#
loop_
_entity_poly.entity_id
_entity_poly.type
_entity_poly.pdbx_seq_one_letter_code
_entity_poly.pdbx_strand_id
1 'polypeptide(L)'
;MGGRSSFTIGNSKFVDIYNPERHSWCEIKNGCVMVTAHAVLGKKLFCIEWKNQRKLAIFSPEDNSWKMVPVPLTGSSSIDFRIGILDEKLLLFPLEAETAFQTLLYDPNATLGSEWQTCDIRPFGLCLCCVTIKA
;
A
#
# COMPACT_ATOMS: atom_id res chain seq x y z
N MET A 1 -5.04 40.15 4.85
CA MET A 1 -5.07 39.28 3.66
C MET A 1 -4.92 37.84 4.11
N GLY A 2 -6.02 37.18 4.49
CA GLY A 2 -6.02 35.78 4.91
C GLY A 2 -6.50 34.89 3.77
N GLY A 3 -5.62 34.59 2.81
CA GLY A 3 -5.92 33.64 1.76
C GLY A 3 -5.86 32.22 2.31
N ARG A 4 -7.02 31.55 2.45
CA ARG A 4 -7.01 30.09 2.59
C ARG A 4 -6.56 29.53 1.25
N SER A 5 -5.31 29.06 1.20
CA SER A 5 -4.83 28.31 0.04
C SER A 5 -5.59 26.98 -0.02
N SER A 6 -6.62 26.89 -0.86
CA SER A 6 -7.25 25.61 -1.19
C SER A 6 -6.39 24.93 -2.25
N PHE A 7 -5.54 24.00 -1.85
CA PHE A 7 -4.92 23.09 -2.80
C PHE A 7 -6.00 22.09 -3.25
N THR A 8 -6.40 22.15 -4.51
CA THR A 8 -7.21 21.11 -5.11
C THR A 8 -6.33 19.89 -5.28
N ILE A 9 -6.41 18.96 -4.35
CA ILE A 9 -5.82 17.64 -4.52
C ILE A 9 -6.50 17.00 -5.74
N GLY A 10 -5.71 16.69 -6.77
CA GLY A 10 -6.21 16.01 -7.95
C GLY A 10 -6.91 14.70 -7.58
N ASN A 11 -8.13 14.50 -8.08
CA ASN A 11 -8.89 13.26 -7.91
C ASN A 11 -8.55 12.24 -9.02
N SER A 12 -7.30 12.25 -9.47
CA SER A 12 -6.84 11.33 -10.51
C SER A 12 -6.83 9.92 -9.95
N LYS A 13 -7.50 9.00 -10.66
CA LYS A 13 -7.70 7.61 -10.27
C LYS A 13 -7.32 6.72 -11.44
N PHE A 14 -6.08 6.81 -11.87
CA PHE A 14 -5.57 6.04 -13.01
C PHE A 14 -4.39 5.18 -12.58
N VAL A 15 -4.27 4.03 -13.23
CA VAL A 15 -3.05 3.23 -13.23
C VAL A 15 -2.56 3.15 -14.66
N ASP A 16 -1.36 3.65 -14.90
CA ASP A 16 -0.71 3.55 -16.19
C ASP A 16 0.21 2.33 -16.20
N ILE A 17 -0.05 1.39 -17.10
CA ILE A 17 0.76 0.19 -17.27
C ILE A 17 1.54 0.30 -18.59
N TYR A 18 2.86 0.19 -18.50
CA TYR A 18 3.71 0.15 -19.68
C TYR A 18 3.76 -1.26 -20.27
N ASN A 19 3.44 -1.39 -21.56
CA ASN A 19 3.62 -2.62 -22.32
C ASN A 19 4.93 -2.52 -23.13
N PRO A 20 5.98 -3.31 -22.79
CA PRO A 20 7.27 -3.24 -23.48
C PRO A 20 7.25 -3.86 -24.89
N GLU A 21 6.34 -4.80 -25.18
CA GLU A 21 6.22 -5.43 -26.51
C GLU A 21 5.59 -4.47 -27.53
N ARG A 22 4.60 -3.69 -27.07
CA ARG A 22 3.88 -2.71 -27.90
C ARG A 22 4.47 -1.31 -27.81
N HIS A 23 5.48 -1.11 -26.95
CA HIS A 23 6.08 0.18 -26.61
C HIS A 23 5.03 1.27 -26.31
N SER A 24 3.97 0.92 -25.58
CA SER A 24 2.81 1.78 -25.36
C SER A 24 2.35 1.75 -23.91
N TRP A 25 1.78 2.86 -23.44
CA TRP A 25 1.10 2.94 -22.15
C TRP A 25 -0.39 2.59 -22.31
N CYS A 26 -0.92 1.86 -21.33
CA CYS A 26 -2.35 1.58 -21.20
C CYS A 26 -2.85 2.16 -19.87
N GLU A 27 -3.80 3.08 -19.95
CA GLU A 27 -4.44 3.70 -18.78
C GLU A 27 -5.62 2.83 -18.32
N ILE A 28 -5.65 2.49 -17.04
CA ILE A 28 -6.78 1.82 -16.37
C ILE A 28 -7.46 2.82 -15.44
N LYS A 29 -8.76 3.00 -15.64
CA LYS A 29 -9.60 3.88 -14.81
C LYS A 29 -9.96 3.21 -13.49
N ASN A 30 -10.33 4.02 -12.49
CA ASN A 30 -10.75 3.62 -11.15
C ASN A 30 -9.62 3.10 -10.23
N GLY A 31 -8.44 3.68 -10.35
CA GLY A 31 -7.34 3.49 -9.42
C GLY A 31 -7.53 4.16 -8.04
N CYS A 32 -6.49 4.04 -7.23
CA CYS A 32 -6.35 4.69 -5.93
C CYS A 32 -6.11 6.21 -6.05
N VAL A 33 -6.53 6.98 -5.05
CA VAL A 33 -6.21 8.41 -4.93
C VAL A 33 -5.12 8.61 -3.91
N MET A 34 -4.07 9.37 -4.27
CA MET A 34 -2.96 9.72 -3.37
C MET A 34 -2.40 8.49 -2.64
N VAL A 35 -1.77 7.59 -3.41
CA VAL A 35 -1.07 6.44 -2.84
C VAL A 35 0.09 6.94 -1.98
N THR A 36 0.05 6.65 -0.68
CA THR A 36 1.09 7.06 0.29
C THR A 36 2.17 5.99 0.46
N ALA A 37 1.84 4.73 0.18
CA ALA A 37 2.79 3.63 0.14
C ALA A 37 2.35 2.59 -0.89
N HIS A 38 3.33 1.96 -1.54
CA HIS A 38 3.08 0.90 -2.50
C HIS A 38 4.18 -0.17 -2.50
N ALA A 39 3.82 -1.35 -3.01
CA ALA A 39 4.76 -2.42 -3.34
C ALA A 39 4.21 -3.24 -4.51
N VAL A 40 5.12 -3.86 -5.27
CA VAL A 40 4.75 -4.82 -6.33
C VAL A 40 5.24 -6.18 -5.91
N LEU A 41 4.32 -7.14 -5.84
CA LEU A 41 4.62 -8.52 -5.48
C LEU A 41 4.01 -9.45 -6.54
N GLY A 42 4.86 -10.25 -7.18
CA GLY A 42 4.53 -10.91 -8.43
C GLY A 42 4.09 -9.89 -9.49
N LYS A 43 2.86 -10.03 -10.00
CA LYS A 43 2.25 -9.08 -10.95
C LYS A 43 1.26 -8.10 -10.29
N LYS A 44 1.01 -8.23 -8.99
CA LYS A 44 0.00 -7.44 -8.29
C LYS A 44 0.63 -6.19 -7.68
N LEU A 45 -0.08 -5.07 -7.78
CA LEU A 45 0.28 -3.80 -7.14
C LEU A 45 -0.51 -3.65 -5.85
N PHE A 46 0.18 -3.34 -4.76
CA PHE A 46 -0.40 -3.15 -3.45
C PHE A 46 -0.21 -1.71 -3.02
N CYS A 47 -1.26 -1.05 -2.52
CA CYS A 47 -1.27 0.37 -2.22
C CYS A 47 -1.96 0.66 -0.87
N ILE A 48 -1.47 1.69 -0.18
CA ILE A 48 -2.19 2.38 0.90
C ILE A 48 -2.61 3.75 0.37
N GLU A 49 -3.90 4.08 0.49
CA GLU A 49 -4.46 5.36 0.08
C GLU A 49 -4.50 6.34 1.24
N TRP A 50 -4.18 7.62 1.00
CA TRP A 50 -4.23 8.67 2.02
C TRP A 50 -5.56 8.70 2.79
N LYS A 51 -6.69 8.66 2.08
CA LYS A 51 -8.03 8.76 2.71
C LYS A 51 -8.55 7.42 3.23
N ASN A 52 -7.85 6.32 2.98
CA ASN A 52 -8.30 4.97 3.29
C ASN A 52 -7.15 4.11 3.83
N GLN A 53 -6.36 4.68 4.75
CA GLN A 53 -5.20 4.04 5.37
C GLN A 53 -5.53 2.72 6.09
N ARG A 54 -6.81 2.46 6.39
CA ARG A 54 -7.29 1.22 7.04
C ARG A 54 -7.58 0.10 6.05
N LYS A 55 -7.31 0.28 4.77
CA LYS A 55 -7.46 -0.75 3.74
C LYS A 55 -6.22 -0.82 2.88
N LEU A 56 -5.79 -2.05 2.61
CA LEU A 56 -4.80 -2.35 1.59
C LEU A 56 -5.53 -2.55 0.26
N ALA A 57 -5.23 -1.70 -0.71
CA ALA A 57 -5.74 -1.80 -2.07
C ALA A 57 -4.82 -2.71 -2.88
N ILE A 58 -5.40 -3.66 -3.60
CA ILE A 58 -4.69 -4.68 -4.36
C ILE A 58 -5.19 -4.63 -5.80
N PHE A 59 -4.33 -4.20 -6.71
CA PHE A 59 -4.60 -4.20 -8.13
C PHE A 59 -4.06 -5.48 -8.78
N SER A 60 -4.93 -6.13 -9.54
CA SER A 60 -4.62 -7.31 -10.34
C SER A 60 -4.66 -6.94 -11.83
N PRO A 61 -3.54 -7.02 -12.56
CA PRO A 61 -3.52 -6.73 -14.00
C PRO A 61 -4.12 -7.87 -14.84
N GLU A 62 -4.36 -9.05 -14.26
CA GLU A 62 -4.92 -10.21 -15.00
C GLU A 62 -6.37 -9.96 -15.44
N ASP A 63 -7.12 -9.27 -14.59
CA ASP A 63 -8.54 -8.94 -14.76
C ASP A 63 -8.80 -7.43 -14.64
N ASN A 64 -7.75 -6.61 -14.54
CA ASN A 64 -7.79 -5.15 -14.35
C ASN A 64 -8.68 -4.72 -13.17
N SER A 65 -8.66 -5.51 -12.09
CA SER A 65 -9.55 -5.32 -10.95
C SER A 65 -8.81 -4.80 -9.71
N TRP A 66 -9.58 -4.15 -8.84
CA TRP A 66 -9.14 -3.73 -7.52
C TRP A 66 -9.86 -4.51 -6.44
N LYS A 67 -9.11 -5.04 -5.49
CA LYS A 67 -9.61 -5.63 -4.25
C LYS A 67 -9.15 -4.80 -3.07
N MET A 68 -10.05 -4.52 -2.14
CA MET A 68 -9.72 -3.81 -0.90
C MET A 68 -9.79 -4.80 0.26
N VAL A 69 -8.70 -4.96 1.00
CA VAL A 69 -8.68 -5.80 2.21
C VAL A 69 -8.51 -4.92 3.45
N PRO A 70 -9.29 -5.13 4.53
CA PRO A 70 -9.11 -4.37 5.77
C PRO A 70 -7.73 -4.65 6.38
N VAL A 71 -7.07 -3.59 6.86
CA VAL A 71 -5.88 -3.69 7.70
C VAL A 71 -6.36 -3.90 9.14
N PRO A 72 -5.84 -4.90 9.89
CA PRO A 72 -6.29 -5.24 11.24
C PRO A 72 -5.81 -4.22 12.29
N LEU A 73 -6.34 -3.01 12.22
CA LEU A 73 -6.07 -1.93 13.16
C LEU A 73 -7.11 -1.91 14.29
N THR A 74 -6.66 -1.78 15.53
CA THR A 74 -7.50 -1.57 16.70
C THR A 74 -7.95 -0.10 16.81
N GLY A 75 -9.18 0.13 17.27
CA GLY A 75 -9.69 1.48 17.51
C GLY A 75 -10.03 2.29 16.25
N SER A 76 -10.00 3.62 16.37
CA SER A 76 -10.29 4.58 15.30
C SER A 76 -9.04 5.29 14.76
N SER A 77 -7.84 4.84 15.13
CA SER A 77 -6.59 5.43 14.67
C SER A 77 -6.42 5.29 13.16
N SER A 78 -5.86 6.34 12.57
CA SER A 78 -5.45 6.41 11.17
C SER A 78 -3.93 6.44 11.15
N ILE A 79 -3.31 5.34 10.71
CA ILE A 79 -1.86 5.14 10.79
C ILE A 79 -1.30 5.16 9.37
N ASP A 80 -0.27 5.96 9.15
CA ASP A 80 0.51 5.88 7.92
C ASP A 80 1.42 4.66 7.96
N PHE A 81 1.51 3.98 6.82
CA PHE A 81 2.35 2.80 6.65
C PHE A 81 3.44 3.03 5.60
N ARG A 82 4.58 2.36 5.78
CA ARG A 82 5.47 1.98 4.66
C ARG A 82 5.23 0.51 4.33
N ILE A 83 5.41 0.14 3.08
CA ILE A 83 5.34 -1.26 2.65
C ILE A 83 6.74 -1.76 2.31
N GLY A 84 7.08 -2.94 2.83
CA GLY A 84 8.21 -3.73 2.41
C GLY A 84 7.78 -5.13 1.96
N ILE A 85 8.75 -5.90 1.45
CA ILE A 85 8.55 -7.28 1.00
C ILE A 85 9.53 -8.18 1.73
N LEU A 86 9.05 -9.32 2.23
CA LEU A 86 9.83 -10.40 2.85
C LEU A 86 9.23 -11.74 2.43
N ASP A 87 10.03 -12.62 1.81
CA ASP A 87 9.64 -13.99 1.43
C ASP A 87 8.27 -14.09 0.74
N GLU A 88 8.07 -13.28 -0.30
CA GLU A 88 6.81 -13.17 -1.05
C GLU A 88 5.59 -12.72 -0.22
N LYS A 89 5.82 -12.07 0.92
CA LYS A 89 4.80 -11.45 1.78
C LYS A 89 5.09 -9.96 1.93
N LEU A 90 4.07 -9.20 2.31
CA LEU A 90 4.20 -7.76 2.53
C LEU A 90 4.41 -7.47 4.02
N LEU A 91 5.34 -6.57 4.31
CA LEU A 91 5.51 -5.96 5.63
C LEU A 91 4.89 -4.56 5.60
N LEU A 92 3.99 -4.26 6.54
CA LEU A 92 3.42 -2.93 6.72
C LEU A 92 4.00 -2.33 8.00
N PHE A 93 4.93 -1.40 7.84
CA PHE A 93 5.62 -0.71 8.92
C PHE A 93 4.84 0.55 9.32
N PRO A 94 4.34 0.66 10.56
CA PRO A 94 3.68 1.88 11.02
C PRO A 94 4.70 3.04 11.14
N LEU A 95 4.34 4.23 10.68
CA LEU A 95 5.19 5.44 10.79
C LEU A 95 5.03 6.18 12.13
N GLU A 96 4.03 5.85 12.94
CA GLU A 96 3.80 6.58 14.20
C GLU A 96 4.93 6.35 15.22
N ALA A 97 5.30 7.42 15.92
CA ALA A 97 6.32 7.43 16.96
C ALA A 97 5.89 6.66 18.22
N GLU A 98 4.60 6.38 18.37
CA GLU A 98 4.07 5.62 19.49
C GLU A 98 4.41 4.14 19.32
N THR A 99 5.07 3.58 20.33
CA THR A 99 5.60 2.21 20.36
C THR A 99 4.53 1.12 20.37
N ALA A 100 3.25 1.47 20.29
CA ALA A 100 2.12 0.56 20.42
C ALA A 100 1.85 -0.30 19.18
N PHE A 101 2.25 0.13 17.98
CA PHE A 101 1.95 -0.59 16.75
C PHE A 101 3.12 -1.48 16.31
N GLN A 102 2.84 -2.78 16.20
CA GLN A 102 3.74 -3.77 15.60
C GLN A 102 3.67 -3.71 14.07
N THR A 103 4.74 -4.15 13.42
CA THR A 103 4.74 -4.37 11.96
C THR A 103 3.75 -5.48 11.63
N LEU A 104 2.89 -5.25 10.64
CA LEU A 104 1.97 -6.26 10.15
C LEU A 104 2.59 -7.00 8.98
N LEU A 105 2.39 -8.31 8.92
CA LEU A 105 2.75 -9.16 7.80
C LEU A 105 1.47 -9.56 7.07
N TYR A 106 1.41 -9.33 5.76
CA TYR A 106 0.33 -9.76 4.89
C TYR A 106 0.81 -10.83 3.92
N ASP A 107 0.21 -12.01 4.00
CA ASP A 107 0.43 -13.12 3.07
C ASP A 107 -0.75 -13.20 2.07
N PRO A 108 -0.54 -12.83 0.79
CA PRO A 108 -1.58 -12.91 -0.23
C PRO A 108 -1.98 -14.34 -0.60
N ASN A 109 -1.18 -15.35 -0.22
CA ASN A 109 -1.37 -16.76 -0.53
C ASN A 109 -1.88 -17.57 0.66
N ALA A 110 -2.04 -16.95 1.83
CA ALA A 110 -2.58 -17.61 3.01
C ALA A 110 -4.06 -18.00 2.83
N THR A 111 -4.52 -18.93 3.67
CA THR A 111 -5.94 -19.26 3.77
C THR A 111 -6.75 -18.05 4.20
N LEU A 112 -7.98 -17.95 3.68
CA LEU A 112 -8.90 -16.86 4.01
C LEU A 112 -9.08 -16.74 5.54
N GLY A 113 -8.88 -15.54 6.08
CA GLY A 113 -8.91 -15.25 7.52
C GLY A 113 -7.58 -15.44 8.24
N SER A 114 -6.52 -15.88 7.55
CA SER A 114 -5.16 -16.04 8.10
C SER A 114 -4.11 -15.20 7.36
N GLU A 115 -4.56 -14.25 6.54
CA GLU A 115 -3.68 -13.43 5.71
C GLU A 115 -2.82 -12.47 6.53
N TRP A 116 -3.21 -12.16 7.76
CA TRP A 116 -2.52 -11.21 8.61
C TRP A 116 -1.83 -11.87 9.79
N GLN A 117 -0.59 -11.49 10.01
CA GLN A 117 0.22 -11.84 11.17
C GLN A 117 0.95 -10.61 11.69
N THR A 118 1.47 -10.66 12.92
CA THR A 118 2.40 -9.65 13.44
C THR A 118 3.84 -10.09 13.21
N CYS A 119 4.74 -9.12 13.07
CA CYS A 119 6.15 -9.36 12.83
C CYS A 119 6.98 -8.41 13.70
N ASP A 120 8.05 -8.93 14.30
CA ASP A 120 8.96 -8.14 15.15
C ASP A 120 9.99 -7.34 14.33
N ILE A 121 10.00 -7.47 13.00
CA ILE A 121 10.86 -6.68 12.14
C ILE A 121 10.40 -5.22 12.18
N ARG A 122 11.23 -4.38 12.80
CA ARG A 122 11.05 -2.93 12.80
C ARG A 122 12.27 -2.27 12.19
N PRO A 123 12.19 -1.73 10.96
CA PRO A 123 13.29 -0.97 10.40
C PRO A 123 13.49 0.30 11.25
N PHE A 124 14.67 0.44 11.84
CA PHE A 124 15.07 1.65 12.54
C PHE A 124 15.69 2.62 11.53
N GLY A 125 15.05 3.77 11.34
CA GLY A 125 15.56 4.84 10.48
C GLY A 125 14.47 5.57 9.72
N LEU A 126 14.75 6.82 9.34
CA LEU A 126 13.84 7.70 8.59
C LEU A 126 13.73 7.32 7.10
N CYS A 127 13.93 6.05 6.74
CA CYS A 127 13.89 5.67 5.33
C CYS A 127 12.47 5.87 4.79
N LEU A 128 12.31 6.86 3.91
CA LEU A 128 11.05 7.25 3.28
C LEU A 128 10.61 6.28 2.17
N CYS A 129 11.32 5.16 1.97
CA CYS A 129 11.23 4.32 0.79
C CYS A 129 10.61 2.94 1.09
N CYS A 130 10.08 2.31 0.04
CA CYS A 130 9.78 0.88 0.05
C CYS A 130 11.08 0.07 0.19
N VAL A 131 11.04 -1.02 0.96
CA VAL A 131 12.20 -1.89 1.18
C VAL A 131 11.86 -3.30 0.69
N THR A 132 12.65 -3.83 -0.23
CA THR A 132 12.59 -5.25 -0.59
C THR A 132 13.69 -5.97 0.17
N ILE A 133 13.33 -6.88 1.06
CA ILE A 133 14.26 -7.73 1.80
C ILE A 133 14.21 -9.11 1.12
N LYS A 134 15.32 -9.49 0.47
CA LYS A 134 15.51 -10.84 -0.06
C LYS A 134 16.37 -11.59 0.95
N ALA A 135 15.85 -12.68 1.52
CA ALA A 135 16.60 -13.63 2.32
C ALA A 135 17.27 -14.69 1.42
#